data_AF-A0A1V5PG14-F1
#
_entry.id   AF-A0A1V5PG14-F1
#
_cell.length_a   1.000
_cell.length_b   1.000
_cell.length_c   1.000
_cell.angle_alpha   90.00
_cell.angle_beta   90.00
_cell.angle_gamma   90.00
#
_symmetry.space_group_name_H-M   'P 1'
#
loop_
_entity.id
_entity.type
_entity.pdbx_description
1 polymer ?
#
loop_
_entity_poly.entity_id
_entity_poly.type
_entity_poly.pdbx_seq_one_letter_code
_entity_poly.pdbx_strand_id
1 'polypeptide(L)'
;MNGHVRQELEAYHDGQLHGAQQRRVAAHLETCTECCAALTQLERLSTLLQEAPAPETWLTPERFTAQVRLRLQPREAPARRRHHWVIPALLVGAWAFLEAVWVVSSGLLVALTLGLGEQLGVTWLQSAGGFNPWQLPQAVGQGWHGALPLFSFLASSLLSALMPLALLGGISILFWGWWVAWRPHESRN
;
A
#
# COMPACT_ATOMS: atom_id res chain seq x y z
N MET A 1 -28.52 -40.14 39.61
CA MET A 1 -27.33 -39.30 39.33
C MET A 1 -27.50 -38.01 40.11
N ASN A 2 -27.06 -37.99 41.37
CA ASN A 2 -27.25 -36.88 42.30
C ASN A 2 -26.03 -35.96 42.24
N GLY A 3 -25.91 -35.20 41.16
CA GLY A 3 -24.91 -34.13 41.05
C GLY A 3 -25.60 -32.79 41.24
N HIS A 4 -25.20 -32.01 42.24
CA HIS A 4 -25.69 -30.64 42.43
C HIS A 4 -25.38 -29.78 41.20
N VAL A 5 -26.36 -29.01 40.72
CA VAL A 5 -26.25 -28.12 39.54
C VAL A 5 -25.67 -26.74 39.88
N ARG A 6 -24.69 -26.69 40.79
CA ARG A 6 -24.16 -25.44 41.37
C ARG A 6 -23.56 -24.47 40.33
N GLN A 7 -22.95 -24.97 39.27
CA GLN A 7 -22.45 -24.13 38.16
C GLN A 7 -23.58 -23.59 37.26
N GLU A 8 -24.68 -24.33 37.14
CA GLU A 8 -25.82 -23.91 36.32
C GLU A 8 -26.73 -22.93 37.10
N LEU A 9 -26.64 -22.88 38.44
CA LEU A 9 -27.43 -21.99 39.30
C LEU A 9 -27.14 -20.51 39.06
N GLU A 10 -25.88 -20.12 38.87
CA GLU A 10 -25.50 -18.73 38.55
C GLU A 10 -26.06 -18.32 37.18
N ALA A 11 -25.85 -19.16 36.17
CA ALA A 11 -26.42 -18.94 34.83
C ALA A 11 -27.96 -18.93 34.84
N TYR A 12 -28.59 -19.71 35.73
CA TYR A 12 -30.04 -19.69 35.93
C TYR A 12 -30.51 -18.38 36.55
N HIS A 13 -29.83 -17.92 37.61
CA HIS A 13 -30.11 -16.64 38.28
C HIS A 13 -29.97 -15.45 37.32
N ASP A 14 -28.96 -15.46 36.45
CA ASP A 14 -28.72 -14.41 35.46
C ASP A 14 -29.61 -14.53 34.21
N GLY A 15 -30.49 -15.54 34.14
CA GLY A 15 -31.37 -15.78 32.98
C GLY A 15 -30.63 -16.26 31.72
N GLN A 16 -29.40 -16.75 31.84
CA GLN A 16 -28.57 -17.20 30.72
C GLN A 16 -28.89 -18.63 30.26
N LEU A 17 -29.68 -19.40 31.04
CA LEU A 17 -30.12 -20.75 30.65
C LEU A 17 -31.39 -20.74 29.81
N HIS A 18 -31.43 -21.60 28.79
CA HIS A 18 -32.54 -21.66 27.84
C HIS A 18 -33.05 -23.09 27.62
N GLY A 19 -34.32 -23.21 27.26
CA GLY A 19 -34.92 -24.44 26.73
C GLY A 19 -34.88 -25.64 27.69
N ALA A 20 -34.19 -26.71 27.29
CA ALA A 20 -34.14 -27.95 28.07
C ALA A 20 -33.32 -27.82 29.36
N GLN A 21 -32.29 -26.98 29.36
CA GLN A 21 -31.40 -26.79 30.51
C GLN A 21 -32.09 -26.00 31.63
N GLN A 22 -32.82 -24.95 31.27
CA GLN A 22 -33.63 -24.18 32.22
C GLN A 22 -34.69 -25.07 32.90
N ARG A 23 -35.43 -25.88 32.13
CA ARG A 23 -36.44 -26.81 32.68
C ARG A 23 -35.84 -27.86 33.60
N ARG A 24 -34.65 -28.36 33.28
CA ARG A 24 -33.93 -29.32 34.12
C ARG A 24 -33.50 -28.73 35.46
N VAL A 25 -32.95 -27.51 35.45
CA VAL A 25 -32.58 -26.80 36.69
C VAL A 25 -33.82 -26.46 37.52
N ALA A 26 -34.90 -25.99 36.89
CA ALA A 26 -36.17 -25.73 37.58
C ALA A 26 -36.73 -26.99 38.28
N ALA A 27 -36.78 -28.13 37.57
CA ALA A 27 -37.20 -29.39 38.18
C ALA A 27 -36.27 -29.87 39.31
N HIS A 28 -34.97 -29.58 39.21
CA HIS A 28 -34.03 -29.90 40.29
C HIS A 28 -34.24 -29.02 41.54
N LEU A 29 -34.57 -27.74 41.35
CA LEU A 29 -34.87 -26.80 42.44
C LEU A 29 -36.11 -27.21 43.26
N GLU A 30 -37.08 -27.87 42.64
CA GLU A 30 -38.28 -28.40 43.34
C GLU A 30 -37.95 -29.56 44.29
N THR A 31 -36.84 -30.27 44.05
CA THR A 31 -36.52 -31.52 44.77
C THR A 31 -35.28 -31.40 45.68
N CYS A 32 -34.41 -30.42 45.44
CA CYS A 32 -33.14 -30.25 46.14
C CYS A 32 -33.13 -28.98 47.00
N THR A 33 -33.30 -29.15 48.31
CA THR A 33 -33.31 -28.05 49.29
C THR A 33 -31.97 -27.31 49.36
N GLU A 34 -30.84 -28.01 49.17
CA GLU A 34 -29.52 -27.38 49.16
C GLU A 34 -29.33 -26.42 47.98
N CYS A 35 -29.78 -26.81 46.78
CA CYS A 35 -29.71 -25.95 45.60
C CYS A 35 -30.69 -24.76 45.70
N CYS A 36 -31.85 -24.96 46.32
CA CYS A 36 -32.79 -23.87 46.62
C CYS A 36 -32.18 -22.86 47.60
N ALA A 37 -31.58 -23.33 48.71
CA ALA A 37 -30.91 -22.46 49.67
C ALA A 37 -29.75 -21.67 49.05
N ALA A 38 -28.97 -22.30 48.18
CA ALA A 38 -27.90 -21.64 47.44
C ALA A 38 -28.43 -20.54 46.50
N LEU A 39 -29.56 -20.77 45.81
CA LEU A 39 -30.19 -19.76 44.97
C LEU A 39 -30.69 -18.56 45.79
N THR A 40 -31.35 -18.81 46.92
CA THR A 40 -31.80 -17.74 47.83
C THR A 40 -30.63 -16.92 48.38
N GLN A 41 -29.47 -17.54 48.60
CA GLN A 41 -28.27 -16.83 49.03
C GLN A 41 -27.73 -15.90 47.92
N LEU A 42 -27.77 -16.33 46.65
CA LEU A 42 -27.41 -15.50 45.49
C LEU A 42 -28.37 -14.32 45.33
N GLU A 43 -29.67 -14.57 45.42
CA GLU A 43 -30.70 -13.51 45.35
C GLU A 43 -30.49 -12.47 46.45
N ARG A 44 -30.27 -12.92 47.70
CA ARG A 44 -30.00 -12.02 48.83
C ARG A 44 -28.75 -11.18 48.62
N LEU A 45 -27.68 -11.77 48.09
CA LEU A 45 -26.46 -11.03 47.78
C LEU A 45 -26.72 -9.98 46.68
N SER A 46 -27.45 -10.35 45.63
CA SER A 46 -27.84 -9.43 44.55
C SER A 46 -28.65 -8.25 45.09
N THR A 47 -29.63 -8.51 45.96
CA THR A 47 -30.40 -7.45 46.63
C THR A 47 -29.51 -6.52 47.45
N LEU A 48 -28.60 -7.06 48.26
CA LEU A 48 -27.67 -6.24 49.05
C LEU A 48 -26.76 -5.36 48.17
N LEU A 49 -26.35 -5.85 47.00
CA LEU A 49 -25.55 -5.08 46.04
C LEU A 49 -26.38 -4.00 45.34
N GLN A 50 -27.66 -4.24 45.08
CA GLN A 50 -28.57 -3.25 44.49
C GLN A 50 -28.97 -2.16 45.49
N GLU A 51 -29.09 -2.51 46.77
CA GLU A 51 -29.34 -1.58 47.87
C GLU A 51 -28.09 -0.78 48.27
N ALA A 52 -26.91 -1.16 47.77
CA ALA A 52 -25.68 -0.44 48.06
C ALA A 52 -25.80 1.01 47.54
N PRO A 53 -25.46 2.01 48.38
CA PRO A 53 -25.57 3.40 47.98
C PRO A 53 -24.70 3.66 46.76
N ALA A 54 -25.29 4.29 45.75
CA ALA A 54 -24.54 4.75 44.60
C ALA A 54 -23.40 5.66 45.07
N PRO A 55 -22.18 5.54 44.50
CA PRO A 55 -21.07 6.37 44.90
C PRO A 55 -21.45 7.86 44.76
N GLU A 56 -21.17 8.65 45.81
CA GLU A 56 -21.56 10.06 45.90
C GLU A 56 -20.96 10.92 44.77
N THR A 57 -19.89 10.44 44.14
CA THR A 57 -19.18 11.15 43.07
C THR A 57 -19.12 10.31 41.80
N TRP A 58 -20.23 10.27 41.07
CA TRP A 58 -20.16 9.93 39.64
C TRP A 58 -19.37 11.02 38.93
N LEU A 59 -18.22 10.68 38.34
CA LEU A 59 -17.51 11.63 37.49
C LEU A 59 -18.42 11.97 36.30
N THR A 60 -18.53 13.24 35.98
CA THR A 60 -19.20 13.64 34.75
C THR A 60 -18.44 13.05 33.55
N PRO A 61 -19.12 12.72 32.45
CA PRO A 61 -18.47 12.17 31.25
C PRO A 61 -17.29 13.01 30.77
N GLU A 62 -17.37 14.34 30.93
CA GLU A 62 -16.32 15.28 30.56
C GLU A 62 -15.09 15.15 31.46
N ARG A 63 -15.28 14.96 32.78
CA ARG A 63 -14.17 14.74 33.71
C ARG A 63 -13.52 13.39 33.50
N PHE A 64 -14.31 12.35 33.21
CA PHE A 64 -13.79 11.03 32.87
C PHE A 64 -12.96 11.08 31.58
N THR A 65 -13.50 11.66 30.51
CA THR A 65 -12.78 11.78 29.22
C THR A 65 -11.51 12.62 29.37
N ALA A 66 -11.54 13.69 30.15
CA ALA A 66 -10.35 14.48 30.46
C ALA A 66 -9.27 13.63 31.18
N GLN A 67 -9.64 12.86 32.19
CA GLN A 67 -8.71 11.97 32.90
C GLN A 67 -8.16 10.85 32.01
N VAL A 68 -9.01 10.23 31.19
CA VAL A 68 -8.57 9.20 30.24
C VAL A 68 -7.60 9.80 29.22
N ARG A 69 -7.90 10.98 28.68
CA ARG A 69 -7.02 11.68 27.74
C ARG A 69 -5.67 12.03 28.35
N LEU A 70 -5.61 12.35 29.65
CA LEU A 70 -4.36 12.58 30.36
C LEU A 70 -3.55 11.29 30.59
N ARG A 71 -4.22 10.15 30.78
CA ARG A 71 -3.56 8.84 30.96
C ARG A 71 -3.11 8.21 29.65
N LEU A 72 -3.84 8.48 28.57
CA LEU A 72 -3.42 8.20 27.21
C LEU A 72 -2.34 9.22 26.85
N GLN A 73 -1.13 9.05 27.38
CA GLN A 73 0.04 9.68 26.77
C GLN A 73 -0.01 9.34 25.28
N PRO A 74 0.13 10.31 24.37
CA PRO A 74 0.30 10.03 22.97
C PRO A 74 1.49 9.09 22.88
N ARG A 75 1.23 7.80 22.71
CA ARG A 75 2.27 6.84 22.42
C ARG A 75 2.82 7.35 21.11
N GLU A 76 4.01 7.94 21.15
CA GLU A 76 4.71 8.40 19.97
C GLU A 76 4.62 7.25 18.98
N ALA A 77 3.77 7.41 17.96
CA ALA A 77 3.58 6.37 16.97
C ALA A 77 5.00 6.10 16.46
N PRO A 78 5.46 4.83 16.44
CA PRO A 78 6.82 4.51 16.07
C PRO A 78 7.08 5.27 14.78
N ALA A 79 8.02 6.24 14.82
CA ALA A 79 8.19 7.22 13.77
C ALA A 79 8.26 6.44 12.47
N ARG A 80 7.13 6.41 11.75
CA ARG A 80 6.99 5.58 10.57
C ARG A 80 8.06 6.19 9.68
N ARG A 81 9.18 5.47 9.50
CA ARG A 81 10.29 5.84 8.60
C ARG A 81 9.68 5.89 7.23
N ARG A 82 8.97 6.99 7.00
CA ARG A 82 8.12 7.20 5.86
C ARG A 82 9.18 7.55 4.84
N HIS A 83 9.34 6.62 3.90
CA HIS A 83 10.42 6.63 2.92
C HIS A 83 10.15 7.75 1.92
N HIS A 84 10.24 9.01 2.38
CA HIS A 84 9.93 10.22 1.63
C HIS A 84 10.82 10.34 0.40
N TRP A 85 11.99 9.71 0.44
CA TRP A 85 12.97 9.62 -0.64
C TRP A 85 12.62 8.60 -1.72
N VAL A 86 11.74 7.64 -1.45
CA VAL A 86 11.37 6.61 -2.44
C VAL A 86 10.52 7.22 -3.54
N ILE A 87 9.63 8.17 -3.22
CA ILE A 87 8.78 8.82 -4.23
C ILE A 87 9.62 9.57 -5.28
N PRO A 88 10.54 10.49 -4.92
CA PRO A 88 11.37 11.16 -5.91
C PRO A 88 12.34 10.19 -6.61
N ALA A 89 12.92 9.23 -5.88
CA ALA A 89 13.80 8.24 -6.50
C ALA A 89 13.08 7.38 -7.56
N LEU A 90 11.85 6.96 -7.28
CA LEU A 90 11.02 6.21 -8.23
C LEU A 90 10.65 7.07 -9.44
N LEU A 91 10.32 8.34 -9.23
CA LEU A 91 9.96 9.26 -10.32
C LEU A 91 11.14 9.48 -11.28
N VAL A 92 12.34 9.72 -10.73
CA VAL A 92 13.56 9.86 -11.53
C VAL A 92 13.92 8.55 -12.25
N GLY A 93 13.77 7.40 -11.57
CA GLY A 93 14.01 6.09 -12.17
C GLY A 93 13.06 5.79 -13.34
N ALA A 94 11.77 6.04 -13.17
CA ALA A 94 10.77 5.85 -14.22
C ALA A 94 11.01 6.77 -15.42
N TRP A 95 11.39 8.02 -15.17
CA TRP A 95 11.77 8.96 -16.23
C TRP A 95 12.97 8.47 -17.05
N ALA A 96 14.06 8.12 -16.38
CA ALA A 96 15.28 7.65 -17.04
C ALA A 96 15.04 6.38 -17.87
N PHE A 97 14.15 5.50 -17.39
CA PHE A 97 13.76 4.30 -18.12
C PHE A 97 13.01 4.63 -19.43
N LEU A 98 12.05 5.56 -19.40
CA LEU A 98 11.30 5.97 -20.61
C LEU A 98 12.23 6.60 -21.65
N GLU A 99 13.17 7.43 -21.21
CA GLU A 99 14.21 8.00 -22.08
C GLU A 99 15.06 6.91 -22.74
N ALA A 100 15.55 5.95 -21.96
CA ALA A 100 16.37 4.86 -22.49
C ALA A 100 15.62 4.05 -23.55
N VAL A 101 14.35 3.70 -23.29
CA VAL A 101 13.51 2.97 -24.25
C VAL A 101 13.30 3.77 -25.54
N TRP A 102 13.06 5.07 -25.42
CA TRP A 102 12.85 5.94 -26.57
C TRP A 102 14.11 6.11 -27.43
N VAL A 103 15.28 6.32 -26.81
CA VAL A 103 16.58 6.41 -27.51
C VAL A 103 16.90 5.11 -28.23
N VAL A 104 16.74 3.96 -27.56
CA VAL A 104 17.00 2.65 -28.18
C VAL A 104 16.05 2.39 -29.35
N SER A 105 14.76 2.67 -29.19
CA SER A 105 13.76 2.47 -30.25
C SER A 105 14.02 3.37 -31.45
N SER A 106 14.35 4.63 -31.21
CA SER A 106 14.69 5.60 -32.26
C SER A 106 15.98 5.20 -32.98
N GLY A 107 17.02 4.80 -32.24
CA GLY A 107 18.27 4.31 -32.82
C GLY A 107 18.07 3.05 -33.67
N LEU A 108 17.23 2.13 -33.22
CA LEU A 108 16.87 0.93 -33.99
C LEU A 108 16.14 1.28 -35.28
N LEU A 109 15.18 2.22 -35.23
CA LEU A 109 14.48 2.70 -36.43
C LEU A 109 15.46 3.35 -37.43
N VAL A 110 16.43 4.14 -36.97
CA VAL A 110 17.49 4.71 -37.83
C VAL A 110 18.36 3.62 -38.45
N ALA A 111 18.76 2.63 -37.65
CA ALA A 111 19.56 1.52 -38.16
C ALA A 111 18.81 0.75 -39.26
N LEU A 112 17.51 0.57 -39.10
CA LEU A 112 16.66 -0.07 -40.11
C LEU A 112 16.49 0.81 -41.36
N THR A 113 16.26 2.12 -41.22
CA THR A 113 16.08 3.03 -42.36
C THR A 113 17.36 3.25 -43.17
N LEU A 114 18.52 3.17 -42.51
CA LEU A 114 19.84 3.19 -43.14
C LEU A 114 20.18 1.90 -43.90
N GLY A 115 19.32 0.87 -43.83
CA GLY A 115 19.60 -0.43 -44.44
C GLY A 115 20.69 -1.24 -43.72
N LEU A 116 21.14 -0.81 -42.52
CA LEU A 116 22.09 -1.58 -41.70
C LEU A 116 21.48 -2.91 -41.24
N GLY A 117 20.16 -2.98 -41.09
CA GLY A 117 19.43 -4.23 -40.80
C GLY A 117 19.51 -5.26 -41.94
N GLU A 118 19.40 -4.82 -43.19
CA GLU A 118 19.54 -5.71 -44.34
C GLU A 118 21.00 -6.07 -44.60
N GLN A 119 21.95 -5.13 -44.44
CA GLN A 119 23.37 -5.48 -44.57
C GLN A 119 23.81 -6.50 -43.51
N LEU A 120 23.40 -6.38 -42.25
CA LEU A 120 23.76 -7.36 -41.21
C LEU A 120 23.04 -8.70 -41.38
N GLY A 121 21.78 -8.71 -41.81
CA GLY A 121 21.03 -9.95 -42.08
C GLY A 121 21.52 -10.68 -43.35
N VAL A 122 21.77 -9.93 -44.42
CA VAL A 122 22.19 -10.46 -45.73
C VAL A 122 23.68 -10.82 -45.73
N THR A 123 24.56 -10.12 -45.00
CA THR A 123 25.96 -10.58 -44.85
C THR A 123 26.09 -11.85 -44.01
N TRP A 124 25.27 -12.03 -42.97
CA TRP A 124 25.21 -13.30 -42.24
C TRP A 124 24.61 -14.43 -43.09
N LEU A 125 23.60 -14.16 -43.92
CA LEU A 125 23.00 -15.18 -44.80
C LEU A 125 23.85 -15.49 -46.04
N GLN A 126 24.56 -14.50 -46.61
CA GLN A 126 25.45 -14.66 -47.77
C GLN A 126 26.84 -15.18 -47.40
N SER A 127 27.31 -14.98 -46.17
CA SER A 127 28.52 -15.68 -45.69
C SER A 127 28.31 -17.21 -45.58
N ALA A 128 27.05 -17.67 -45.53
CA ALA A 128 26.70 -19.08 -45.68
C ALA A 128 26.54 -19.54 -47.15
N GLY A 129 26.51 -18.61 -48.11
CA GLY A 129 26.27 -18.90 -49.53
C GLY A 129 27.08 -18.00 -50.46
N GLY A 130 28.31 -18.43 -50.77
CA GLY A 130 29.13 -18.04 -51.93
C GLY A 130 29.04 -16.59 -52.43
N PHE A 131 30.06 -15.78 -52.11
CA PHE A 131 30.24 -14.42 -52.63
C PHE A 131 30.17 -14.36 -54.17
N ASN A 132 29.23 -13.58 -54.72
CA ASN A 132 29.09 -13.37 -56.16
C ASN A 132 29.54 -11.94 -56.56
N PRO A 133 30.69 -11.78 -57.23
CA PRO A 133 31.33 -10.48 -57.46
C PRO A 133 30.59 -9.55 -58.45
N TRP A 134 29.60 -10.04 -59.19
CA TRP A 134 28.91 -9.25 -60.22
C TRP A 134 27.81 -8.32 -59.70
N GLN A 135 27.49 -8.35 -58.39
CA GLN A 135 26.43 -7.52 -57.78
C GLN A 135 26.89 -6.16 -57.24
N LEU A 136 28.20 -5.88 -57.21
CA LEU A 136 28.78 -4.65 -56.68
C LEU A 136 28.31 -3.32 -57.33
N PRO A 137 27.95 -3.24 -58.64
CA PRO A 137 27.63 -1.94 -59.26
C PRO A 137 26.28 -1.34 -58.85
N GLN A 138 25.34 -2.13 -58.32
CA GLN A 138 23.98 -1.64 -58.01
C GLN A 138 23.89 -0.91 -56.66
N ALA A 139 24.87 -1.11 -55.76
CA ALA A 139 24.86 -0.51 -54.43
C ALA A 139 25.22 0.99 -54.41
N VAL A 140 25.90 1.50 -55.44
CA VAL A 140 26.42 2.88 -55.47
C VAL A 140 25.37 3.89 -55.94
N GLY A 141 24.36 3.47 -56.70
CA GLY A 141 23.31 4.35 -57.24
C GLY A 141 22.18 4.71 -56.26
N GLN A 142 21.98 3.92 -55.19
CA GLN A 142 20.86 4.10 -54.25
C GLN A 142 21.15 5.03 -53.06
N GLY A 143 22.41 5.46 -52.87
CA GLY A 143 22.82 6.22 -51.68
C GLY A 143 22.24 7.64 -51.56
N TRP A 144 21.82 8.25 -52.67
CA TRP A 144 21.34 9.65 -52.68
C TRP A 144 19.88 9.81 -52.23
N HIS A 145 19.04 8.77 -52.41
CA HIS A 145 17.64 8.80 -51.93
C HIS A 145 17.51 8.55 -50.42
N GLY A 146 18.57 8.08 -49.74
CA GLY A 146 18.61 7.87 -48.29
C GLY A 146 19.02 9.10 -47.46
N ALA A 147 19.62 10.12 -48.07
CA ALA A 147 20.17 11.27 -47.34
C ALA A 147 19.09 12.25 -46.82
N LEU A 148 18.02 12.45 -47.60
CA LEU A 148 16.89 13.31 -47.22
C LEU A 148 16.09 12.78 -46.01
N PRO A 149 15.70 11.49 -45.92
CA PRO A 149 15.04 10.95 -44.73
C PRO A 149 15.98 10.93 -43.52
N LEU A 150 17.29 10.81 -43.72
CA LEU A 150 18.25 10.88 -42.62
C LEU A 150 18.31 12.27 -41.99
N PHE A 151 18.34 13.32 -42.82
CA PHE A 151 18.36 14.70 -42.36
C PHE A 151 17.06 15.10 -41.64
N SER A 152 15.90 14.74 -42.19
CA SER A 152 14.61 15.00 -41.53
C SER A 152 14.45 14.22 -40.24
N PHE A 153 14.97 12.99 -40.18
CA PHE A 153 14.99 12.18 -38.95
C PHE A 153 15.94 12.77 -37.90
N LEU A 154 17.14 13.22 -38.28
CA LEU A 154 18.08 13.89 -37.37
C LEU A 154 17.52 15.20 -36.84
N ALA A 155 16.91 16.02 -37.70
CA ALA A 155 16.25 17.26 -37.29
C ALA A 155 15.05 17.00 -36.36
N SER A 156 14.22 16.00 -36.68
CA SER A 156 13.11 15.56 -35.83
C SER A 156 13.58 15.00 -34.49
N SER A 157 14.67 14.23 -34.48
CA SER A 157 15.25 13.63 -33.27
C SER A 157 15.92 14.66 -32.37
N LEU A 158 16.56 15.69 -32.95
CA LEU A 158 17.10 16.82 -32.19
C LEU A 158 15.98 17.66 -31.56
N LEU A 159 14.90 17.92 -32.31
CA LEU A 159 13.76 18.69 -31.80
C LEU A 159 13.00 17.91 -30.71
N SER A 160 12.84 16.60 -30.88
CA SER A 160 12.23 15.73 -29.87
C SER A 160 13.14 15.51 -28.66
N ALA A 161 14.47 15.56 -28.79
CA ALA A 161 15.42 15.54 -27.68
C ALA A 161 15.47 16.85 -26.87
N LEU A 162 15.01 17.98 -27.44
CA LEU A 162 14.89 19.24 -26.71
C LEU A 162 13.67 19.27 -25.76
N MET A 163 12.60 18.55 -26.10
CA MET A 163 11.40 18.44 -25.26
C MET A 163 11.66 17.81 -23.87
N PRO A 164 12.41 16.69 -23.73
CA PRO A 164 12.71 16.10 -22.44
C PRO A 164 13.70 16.92 -21.61
N LEU A 165 14.56 17.73 -22.22
CA LEU A 165 15.38 18.71 -21.50
C LEU A 165 14.51 19.77 -20.80
N ALA A 166 13.45 20.24 -21.46
CA ALA A 166 12.50 21.17 -20.85
C ALA A 166 11.72 20.52 -19.68
N LEU A 167 11.34 19.25 -19.84
CA LEU A 167 10.67 18.48 -18.78
C LEU A 167 11.61 18.17 -17.59
N LEU A 168 12.88 17.86 -17.84
CA LEU A 168 13.91 17.71 -16.81
C LEU A 168 14.11 19.01 -16.02
N GLY A 169 14.10 20.15 -16.72
CA GLY A 169 14.07 21.47 -16.09
C GLY A 169 12.85 21.65 -15.18
N GLY A 170 11.66 21.29 -15.68
CA GLY A 170 10.41 21.35 -14.91
C GLY A 170 10.42 20.43 -13.67
N ILE A 171 10.87 19.18 -13.80
CA ILE A 171 10.99 18.23 -12.69
C ILE A 171 12.01 18.72 -11.67
N SER A 172 13.12 19.28 -12.12
CA SER A 172 14.15 19.86 -11.23
C SER A 172 13.60 21.04 -10.43
N ILE A 173 12.79 21.91 -11.06
CA ILE A 173 12.12 23.04 -10.39
C ILE A 173 11.08 22.54 -9.39
N LEU A 174 10.26 21.55 -9.75
CA LEU A 174 9.27 20.96 -8.83
C LEU A 174 9.95 20.26 -7.64
N PHE A 175 11.05 19.57 -7.90
CA PHE A 175 11.85 18.95 -6.85
C PHE A 175 12.47 19.99 -5.91
N TRP A 176 13.02 21.09 -6.46
CA TRP A 176 13.52 22.21 -5.66
C TRP A 176 12.41 22.92 -4.87
N GLY A 177 11.25 23.15 -5.48
CA GLY A 177 10.10 23.75 -4.81
C GLY A 177 9.58 22.88 -3.68
N TRP A 178 9.50 21.56 -3.91
CA TRP A 178 9.18 20.59 -2.88
C TRP A 178 10.22 20.60 -1.74
N TRP A 179 11.51 20.59 -2.08
CA TRP A 179 12.62 20.65 -1.11
C TRP A 179 12.56 21.92 -0.23
N VAL A 180 12.29 23.07 -0.83
CA VAL A 180 12.16 24.35 -0.11
C VAL A 180 10.91 24.37 0.76
N ALA A 181 9.77 23.90 0.26
CA ALA A 181 8.52 23.83 1.02
C ALA A 181 8.58 22.85 2.19
N TRP A 182 9.46 21.84 2.10
CA TRP A 182 9.64 20.81 3.11
C TRP A 182 10.83 21.06 4.04
N ARG A 183 11.56 22.18 3.91
CA ARG A 183 12.49 22.58 4.96
C ARG A 183 11.68 22.72 6.25
N PRO A 184 11.93 21.87 7.27
CA PRO A 184 11.24 22.00 8.53
C PRO A 184 11.47 23.42 9.03
N HIS A 185 10.40 24.07 9.46
CA HIS A 185 10.40 25.42 9.98
C HIS A 185 11.05 25.41 11.37
N GLU A 186 12.33 25.06 11.42
CA GLU A 186 13.05 24.63 12.63
C GLU A 186 13.68 25.80 13.40
N SER A 187 13.23 27.03 13.18
CA SER A 187 13.81 28.21 13.85
C SER A 187 12.79 29.28 14.23
N ARG A 188 11.72 28.88 14.92
CA ARG A 188 10.94 29.81 15.76
C ARG A 188 10.63 29.16 17.11
N ASN A 189 11.67 29.08 17.94
CA ASN A 189 11.59 29.21 19.39
C ASN A 189 12.91 29.79 19.89
#